data_AF-A0A7S0HHP2-F1
#
_entry.id   AF-A0A7S0HHP2-F1
#
_cell.length_a   1.000
_cell.length_b   1.000
_cell.length_c   1.000
_cell.angle_alpha   90.00
_cell.angle_beta   90.00
_cell.angle_gamma   90.00
#
_symmetry.space_group_name_H-M   'P 1'
#
loop_
_entity.id
_entity.type
_entity.pdbx_description
1 polymer ?
#
loop_
_entity_poly.entity_id
_entity_poly.type
_entity_poly.pdbx_seq_one_letter_code
_entity_poly.pdbx_strand_id
1 'polypeptide(L)'
;YPRVKMAATSTAAGGVIREARNVKDMRYNKLGDSDLVVSEVCLGTMTWGKQNTEEEAIKQLNTAFDEFGVNFIDTAEGYPIPLQPETSGATDIIIGKWMKQRPRDQVVLATKVCGK
;
A
#
# COMPACT_ATOMS: atom_id res chain seq x y z
N TYR A 1 28.44 -7.34 -17.51
CA TYR A 1 27.04 -7.37 -17.97
C TYR A 1 26.75 -6.08 -18.74
N PRO A 2 26.15 -6.15 -19.95
CA PRO A 2 26.30 -5.11 -20.98
C PRO A 2 25.40 -3.90 -20.74
N ARG A 3 25.87 -2.74 -21.24
CA ARG A 3 25.28 -1.40 -21.13
C ARG A 3 23.96 -1.30 -21.90
N VAL A 4 22.91 -0.71 -21.30
CA VAL A 4 21.70 -0.32 -22.01
C VAL A 4 21.80 1.14 -22.46
N LYS A 5 21.53 1.38 -23.74
CA LYS A 5 21.50 2.70 -24.38
C LYS A 5 20.22 3.44 -24.00
N MET A 6 20.36 4.69 -23.57
CA MET A 6 19.24 5.64 -23.45
C MET A 6 18.95 6.22 -24.84
N ALA A 7 17.74 5.99 -25.36
CA ALA A 7 17.21 6.73 -26.49
C ALA A 7 16.13 7.68 -25.96
N ALA A 8 16.27 8.98 -26.25
CA ALA A 8 15.26 9.97 -25.93
C ALA A 8 14.07 9.82 -26.89
N THR A 9 12.85 9.75 -26.35
CA THR A 9 11.64 10.04 -27.12
C THR A 9 10.67 10.87 -26.29
N SER A 10 10.43 12.09 -26.77
CA SER A 10 9.31 12.96 -26.42
C SER A 10 8.04 12.36 -26.99
N THR A 11 6.91 12.42 -26.27
CA THR A 11 5.60 12.66 -26.88
C THR A 11 4.64 13.30 -25.88
N ALA A 12 3.89 14.28 -26.39
CA ALA A 12 2.87 15.04 -25.70
C ALA A 12 1.53 14.29 -25.72
N ALA A 13 0.96 14.06 -24.54
CA ALA A 13 -0.48 13.99 -24.28
C ALA A 13 -0.67 14.00 -22.76
N GLY A 14 -1.56 14.86 -22.26
CA GLY A 14 -1.76 15.13 -20.84
C GLY A 14 -2.14 13.90 -20.02
N GLY A 15 -1.18 13.44 -19.23
CA GLY A 15 -1.35 12.64 -18.02
C GLY A 15 -0.09 12.86 -17.21
N VAL A 16 -0.21 13.33 -15.98
CA VAL A 16 0.96 13.54 -15.12
C VAL A 16 1.44 12.17 -14.65
N ILE A 17 2.15 11.44 -15.51
CA ILE A 17 2.95 10.30 -15.08
C ILE A 17 4.17 10.90 -14.39
N ARG A 18 4.04 11.20 -13.09
CA ARG A 18 5.19 11.58 -12.27
C ARG A 18 6.21 10.45 -12.41
N GLU A 19 7.45 10.83 -12.71
CA GLU A 19 8.59 9.92 -12.91
C GLU A 19 8.53 8.75 -11.93
N ALA A 20 8.58 7.53 -12.49
CA ALA A 20 8.56 6.30 -11.73
C ALA A 20 9.64 6.38 -10.64
N ARG A 21 9.22 6.41 -9.37
CA ARG A 21 10.14 6.22 -8.25
C ARG A 21 10.91 4.93 -8.52
N ASN A 22 12.23 4.98 -8.34
CA ASN A 22 13.14 3.88 -8.60
C ASN A 22 12.95 2.79 -7.53
N VAL A 23 11.80 2.13 -7.58
CA VAL A 23 11.39 1.02 -6.73
C VAL A 23 11.72 -0.24 -7.52
N LYS A 24 12.51 -1.14 -6.93
CA LYS A 24 12.91 -2.39 -7.60
C LYS A 24 11.68 -3.18 -8.05
N ASP A 25 11.50 -3.28 -9.37
CA ASP A 25 10.76 -4.34 -10.06
C ASP A 25 9.26 -4.54 -9.69
N MET A 26 8.60 -3.59 -9.02
CA MET A 26 7.17 -3.71 -8.72
C MET A 26 6.33 -3.62 -9.99
N ARG A 27 5.56 -4.68 -10.26
CA ARG A 27 4.55 -4.68 -11.32
C ARG A 27 3.24 -4.13 -10.77
N TYR A 28 2.50 -3.44 -11.63
CA TYR A 28 1.17 -2.94 -11.32
C TYR A 28 0.17 -3.45 -12.34
N ASN A 29 -1.03 -3.79 -11.87
CA ASN A 29 -2.09 -4.36 -12.68
C ASN A 29 -3.39 -3.56 -12.51
N LYS A 30 -4.18 -3.49 -13.57
CA LYS A 30 -5.54 -2.97 -13.50
C LYS A 30 -6.42 -3.94 -12.69
N LEU A 31 -7.18 -3.43 -11.74
CA LEU A 31 -8.05 -4.26 -10.90
C LEU A 31 -9.37 -4.55 -11.65
N GLY A 32 -9.40 -5.67 -12.36
CA GLY A 32 -10.54 -6.05 -13.20
C GLY A 32 -10.86 -4.97 -14.23
N ASP A 33 -12.15 -4.63 -14.36
CA ASP A 33 -12.61 -3.60 -15.30
C ASP A 33 -12.52 -2.16 -14.74
N SER A 34 -12.13 -2.00 -13.47
CA SER A 34 -12.05 -0.69 -12.80
C SER A 34 -10.79 0.10 -13.18
N ASP A 35 -10.81 1.41 -13.05
CA ASP A 35 -9.62 2.25 -13.32
C ASP A 35 -8.54 2.22 -12.22
N LEU A 36 -8.70 1.35 -11.22
CA LEU A 36 -7.70 1.19 -10.17
C LEU A 36 -6.48 0.41 -10.69
N VAL A 37 -5.29 0.94 -10.42
CA VAL A 37 -4.01 0.31 -10.71
C VAL A 37 -3.35 -0.06 -9.38
N VAL A 38 -3.26 -1.36 -9.11
CA VAL A 38 -2.74 -1.91 -7.84
C VAL A 38 -1.41 -2.62 -8.05
N SER A 39 -0.55 -2.61 -7.04
CA SER A 39 0.66 -3.41 -7.00
C SER A 39 0.31 -4.90 -7.12
N GLU A 40 1.17 -5.68 -7.79
CA GLU A 40 1.03 -7.14 -7.96
C GLU A 40 0.85 -7.87 -6.62
N VAL A 41 1.46 -7.34 -5.56
CA VAL A 41 1.33 -7.84 -4.19
C VAL A 41 0.53 -6.83 -3.36
N CYS A 42 -0.35 -7.35 -2.51
CA CYS A 42 -1.09 -6.59 -1.50
C CYS A 42 -0.49 -6.79 -0.11
N LEU A 43 -0.40 -5.73 0.69
CA LEU A 43 0.04 -5.81 2.08
C LEU A 43 -1.16 -6.11 3.00
N GLY A 44 -1.21 -7.31 3.57
CA GLY A 44 -2.15 -7.69 4.63
C GLY A 44 -1.68 -7.23 6.00
N THR A 45 -2.61 -6.81 6.86
CA THR A 45 -2.29 -6.03 8.08
C THR A 45 -2.87 -6.59 9.38
N MET A 46 -3.42 -7.80 9.35
CA MET A 46 -4.24 -8.37 10.44
C MET A 46 -3.55 -8.56 11.80
N THR A 47 -2.24 -8.36 11.90
CA THR A 47 -1.45 -8.60 13.12
C THR A 47 -1.14 -7.32 13.92
N TRP A 48 -1.41 -6.15 13.35
CA TRP A 48 -0.95 -4.86 13.87
C TRP A 48 -1.82 -4.35 15.02
N GLY A 49 -1.19 -4.05 16.16
CA GLY A 49 -1.86 -3.70 17.41
C GLY A 49 -2.02 -4.88 18.37
N LYS A 50 -1.51 -6.06 18.02
CA LYS A 50 -1.50 -7.25 18.90
C LYS A 50 -0.22 -8.07 18.80
N GLN A 51 -0.01 -8.74 17.68
CA GLN A 51 1.23 -9.52 17.45
C GLN A 51 2.38 -8.61 17.02
N ASN A 52 2.05 -7.50 16.34
CA ASN A 52 3.00 -6.45 16.01
C ASN A 52 2.69 -5.17 16.78
N THR A 53 3.75 -4.49 17.19
CA THR A 53 3.65 -3.14 17.77
C THR A 53 3.32 -2.11 16.68
N GLU A 54 2.88 -0.92 17.08
CA GLU A 54 2.68 0.20 16.15
C GLU A 54 3.97 0.54 15.39
N GLU A 55 5.12 0.55 16.05
CA GLU A 55 6.41 0.84 15.42
C GLU A 55 6.76 -0.19 14.34
N GLU A 56 6.56 -1.48 14.62
CA GLU A 56 6.78 -2.55 13.65
C GLU A 56 5.84 -2.43 12.46
N ALA A 57 4.57 -2.11 12.69
CA ALA A 57 3.58 -1.90 11.64
C ALA A 57 3.95 -0.70 10.75
N ILE A 58 4.35 0.43 11.33
CA ILE A 58 4.84 1.61 10.59
C ILE A 58 6.08 1.26 9.77
N LYS A 59 7.01 0.49 10.35
CA LYS A 59 8.21 0.03 9.63
C LYS A 59 7.82 -0.85 8.43
N GLN A 60 6.92 -1.81 8.61
CA GLN A 60 6.42 -2.65 7.52
C GLN A 60 5.75 -1.82 6.42
N LEU A 61 4.92 -0.83 6.79
CA LEU A 61 4.28 0.10 5.85
C LEU A 61 5.30 0.92 5.06
N ASN A 62 6.30 1.48 5.73
CA ASN A 62 7.36 2.26 5.09
C ASN A 62 8.15 1.39 4.12
N THR A 63 8.58 0.20 4.54
CA THR A 63 9.32 -0.71 3.67
C THR A 63 8.47 -1.12 2.46
N ALA A 64 7.22 -1.55 2.68
CA ALA A 64 6.34 -1.96 1.59
C ALA A 64 6.10 -0.82 0.57
N PHE A 65 5.74 0.37 1.05
CA PHE A 65 5.35 1.50 0.19
C PHE A 65 6.56 2.25 -0.38
N ASP A 66 7.52 2.66 0.47
CA ASP A 66 8.63 3.52 0.07
C ASP A 66 9.75 2.72 -0.64
N GLU A 67 10.04 1.49 -0.21
CA GLU A 67 11.16 0.68 -0.75
C GLU A 67 10.72 -0.29 -1.85
N PHE A 68 9.54 -0.90 -1.71
CA PHE A 68 9.02 -1.92 -2.62
C PHE A 68 7.82 -1.46 -3.47
N GLY A 69 7.30 -0.24 -3.28
CA GLY A 69 6.25 0.34 -4.13
C GLY A 69 4.91 -0.38 -4.04
N VAL A 70 4.65 -1.09 -2.94
CA VAL A 70 3.32 -1.65 -2.68
C VAL A 70 2.37 -0.48 -2.44
N ASN A 71 1.33 -0.36 -3.26
CA ASN A 71 0.31 0.67 -3.10
C ASN A 71 -1.03 0.11 -2.58
N PHE A 72 -1.18 -1.22 -2.53
CA PHE A 72 -2.41 -1.89 -2.16
C PHE A 72 -2.31 -2.43 -0.73
N ILE A 73 -3.12 -1.88 0.17
CA ILE A 73 -3.16 -2.20 1.60
C ILE A 73 -4.53 -2.75 1.95
N ASP A 74 -4.54 -3.87 2.66
CA ASP A 74 -5.74 -4.58 3.08
C ASP A 74 -5.88 -4.52 4.61
N THR A 75 -7.06 -4.11 5.09
CA THR A 75 -7.43 -4.05 6.52
C THR A 75 -8.88 -4.52 6.74
N ALA A 76 -9.34 -4.49 7.99
CA ALA A 76 -10.72 -4.74 8.38
C ALA A 76 -11.03 -4.08 9.74
N GLU A 77 -12.28 -3.68 9.98
CA GLU A 77 -12.70 -3.07 11.25
C GLU A 77 -12.45 -3.98 12.47
N GLY A 78 -12.47 -5.30 12.25
CA GLY A 78 -12.24 -6.31 13.27
C GLY A 78 -10.75 -6.61 13.54
N TYR A 79 -9.82 -6.11 12.72
CA TYR A 79 -8.40 -6.35 12.97
C TYR A 79 -7.90 -5.59 14.20
N PRO A 80 -6.98 -6.18 14.99
CA PRO A 80 -6.15 -7.36 14.69
C PRO A 80 -6.74 -8.72 15.11
N ILE A 81 -6.16 -9.81 14.61
CA ILE A 81 -6.52 -11.21 14.88
C ILE A 81 -5.58 -11.84 15.92
N PRO A 82 -6.06 -12.70 16.84
CA PRO A 82 -7.47 -13.02 17.12
C PRO A 82 -8.26 -11.79 17.62
N LEU A 83 -9.51 -11.65 17.17
CA LEU A 83 -10.36 -10.51 17.53
C LEU A 83 -10.57 -10.44 19.04
N GLN A 84 -10.44 -9.24 19.59
CA GLN A 84 -10.76 -8.91 20.98
C GLN A 84 -11.42 -7.53 21.02
N PRO A 85 -12.48 -7.33 21.83
CA PRO A 85 -13.17 -6.05 21.93
C PRO A 85 -12.23 -4.87 22.22
N GLU A 86 -11.18 -5.09 23.00
CA GLU A 86 -10.24 -4.05 23.45
C GLU A 86 -9.27 -3.61 22.35
N THR A 87 -9.04 -4.45 21.33
CA THR A 87 -8.06 -4.19 20.27
C THR A 87 -8.68 -4.02 18.88
N SER A 88 -9.97 -4.31 18.73
CA SER A 88 -10.70 -4.11 17.46
C SER A 88 -10.50 -2.67 16.94
N GLY A 89 -10.13 -2.55 15.67
CA GLY A 89 -9.85 -1.27 15.01
C GLY A 89 -8.45 -0.71 15.27
N ALA A 90 -7.60 -1.36 16.08
CA ALA A 90 -6.24 -0.88 16.32
C ALA A 90 -5.41 -0.82 15.03
N THR A 91 -5.59 -1.78 14.12
CA THR A 91 -4.93 -1.79 12.81
C THR A 91 -5.30 -0.54 11.98
N ASP A 92 -6.58 -0.18 11.94
CA ASP A 92 -7.07 1.00 11.20
C ASP A 92 -6.54 2.30 11.79
N ILE A 93 -6.42 2.39 13.12
CA ILE A 93 -5.82 3.55 13.80
C ILE A 93 -4.34 3.71 13.40
N ILE A 94 -3.58 2.62 13.38
CA ILE A 94 -2.17 2.62 12.98
C ILE A 94 -2.02 3.05 11.52
N ILE A 95 -2.79 2.45 10.59
CA ILE A 95 -2.81 2.84 9.17
C ILE A 95 -3.20 4.31 9.02
N GLY A 96 -4.21 4.77 9.76
CA GLY A 96 -4.65 6.16 9.73
C GLY A 96 -3.57 7.15 10.17
N LYS A 97 -2.78 6.82 11.20
CA LYS A 97 -1.62 7.63 11.62
C LYS A 97 -0.56 7.70 10.52
N TRP A 98 -0.23 6.56 9.91
CA TRP A 98 0.73 6.50 8.82
C TRP A 98 0.27 7.31 7.60
N MET A 99 -0.99 7.17 7.19
CA MET A 99 -1.54 7.83 6.00
C MET A 99 -1.57 9.35 6.09
N LYS A 100 -1.60 9.95 7.29
CA LYS A 100 -1.53 11.42 7.46
C LYS A 100 -0.27 12.04 6.85
N GLN A 101 0.78 11.24 6.66
CA GLN A 101 2.06 11.68 6.10
C GLN A 101 2.25 11.24 4.64
N ARG A 102 1.21 10.71 3.98
CA ARG A 102 1.30 10.09 2.65
C ARG A 102 0.41 10.81 1.63
N PRO A 103 0.80 10.84 0.34
CA PRO A 103 -0.10 11.26 -0.73
C PRO A 103 -1.29 10.28 -0.83
N ARG A 104 -2.50 10.73 -0.49
CA ARG A 104 -3.69 9.87 -0.44
C ARG A 104 -3.99 9.19 -1.77
N ASP A 105 -3.74 9.88 -2.88
CA ASP A 105 -3.95 9.42 -4.26
C ASP A 105 -3.01 8.27 -4.67
N GLN A 106 -1.93 8.03 -3.93
CA GLN A 106 -0.98 6.94 -4.20
C GLN A 106 -1.28 5.65 -3.45
N VAL A 107 -2.31 5.62 -2.60
CA VAL A 107 -2.63 4.45 -1.77
C VAL A 107 -4.03 3.91 -2.10
N VAL A 108 -4.10 2.63 -2.42
CA VAL A 108 -5.34 1.87 -2.52
C VAL A 108 -5.54 1.14 -1.19
N LEU A 109 -6.50 1.61 -0.40
CA LEU A 109 -6.85 1.03 0.89
C LEU A 109 -8.17 0.28 0.77
N ALA A 110 -8.16 -1.02 1.06
CA ALA A 110 -9.35 -1.86 1.16
C ALA A 110 -9.63 -2.23 2.62
N THR A 111 -10.86 -2.00 3.07
CA THR A 111 -11.34 -2.43 4.39
C THR A 111 -12.55 -3.34 4.26
N LYS A 112 -12.91 -4.02 5.34
CA LYS A 112 -13.98 -5.02 5.41
C LYS A 112 -14.85 -4.77 6.64
N VAL A 113 -16.15 -4.98 6.47
CA VAL A 113 -17.14 -5.00 7.54
C VAL A 113 -17.39 -6.45 7.93
N CYS A 114 -17.23 -6.80 9.20
CA CYS A 114 -17.32 -8.18 9.69
C CYS A 114 -18.75 -8.71 9.79
N GLY A 115 -19.76 -7.84 9.65
CA GLY A 115 -21.16 -8.21 9.83
C GLY A 115 -21.50 -8.41 11.31
N LYS A 116 -22.80 -8.53 11.61
CA LYS A 116 -23.31 -8.83 12.96
C LYS A 116 -23.65 -10.30 13.10
#